data_AF-A0A0F3GM68-F1
#
_entry.id   AF-A0A0F3GM68-F1
#
_cell.length_a   1.000
_cell.length_b   1.000
_cell.length_c   1.000
_cell.angle_alpha   90.00
_cell.angle_beta   90.00
_cell.angle_gamma   90.00
#
_symmetry.space_group_name_H-M   'P 1'
#
loop_
_entity.id
_entity.type
_entity.pdbx_description
1 polymer ?
#
loop_
_entity_poly.entity_id
_entity_poly.type
_entity_poly.pdbx_seq_one_letter_code
_entity_poly.pdbx_strand_id
1 'polypeptide(L)'
;MFLYAAFIYNQYKILPVQIVLYVGDKPLNMKNKVESEMIKYGYKLIDIRTIDCTQLLASDDPEDVILAILCKTDDVDATIKKIL
;
A
#
# COMPACT_ATOMS: atom_id res chain seq x y z
N MET A 1 11.48 1.14 -7.85
CA MET A 1 11.16 2.15 -6.82
C MET A 1 12.25 3.20 -6.69
N PHE A 2 13.53 2.82 -6.53
CA PHE A 2 14.67 3.76 -6.42
C PHE A 2 14.78 4.74 -7.60
N LEU A 3 14.65 4.27 -8.84
CA LEU A 3 14.69 5.11 -10.04
C LEU A 3 13.65 6.24 -9.99
N TYR A 4 12.40 5.93 -9.64
CA TYR A 4 11.34 6.93 -9.52
C TYR A 4 11.59 7.91 -8.37
N ALA A 5 12.16 7.45 -7.26
CA ALA A 5 12.56 8.31 -6.16
C ALA A 5 13.58 9.37 -6.62
N ALA A 6 14.57 8.93 -7.39
CA ALA A 6 15.60 9.81 -7.95
C ALA A 6 15.01 10.81 -8.95
N PHE A 7 14.09 10.40 -9.82
CA PHE A 7 13.42 11.31 -10.75
C PHE A 7 12.54 12.35 -10.05
N ILE A 8 11.73 11.92 -9.07
CA ILE A 8 10.89 12.83 -8.27
C ILE A 8 11.77 13.83 -7.51
N TYR A 9 12.82 13.35 -6.84
CA TYR A 9 13.76 14.22 -6.17
C TYR A 9 14.46 15.18 -7.14
N ASN A 10 14.83 14.72 -8.34
CA ASN A 10 15.47 15.60 -9.31
C ASN A 10 14.56 16.76 -9.73
N GLN A 11 13.26 16.48 -9.94
CA GLN A 11 12.27 17.46 -10.38
C GLN A 11 11.82 18.41 -9.25
N TYR A 12 11.54 17.85 -8.07
CA TYR A 12 10.85 18.58 -6.98
C TYR A 12 11.77 18.89 -5.79
N LYS A 13 12.99 18.36 -5.77
CA LYS A 13 13.96 18.46 -4.65
C LYS A 13 13.43 17.95 -3.31
N ILE A 14 12.41 17.10 -3.36
CA ILE A 14 11.78 16.45 -2.20
C ILE A 14 11.80 14.95 -2.44
N LEU A 15 12.26 14.18 -1.45
CA LEU A 15 12.21 12.72 -1.52
C LEU A 15 10.78 12.25 -1.26
N PRO A 16 10.20 11.41 -2.13
CA PRO A 16 8.86 10.88 -1.92
C PRO A 16 8.85 9.83 -0.81
N VAL A 17 7.76 9.79 -0.04
CA VAL A 17 7.42 8.59 0.74
C VAL A 17 6.90 7.54 -0.23
N GLN A 18 7.57 6.39 -0.28
CA GLN A 18 7.20 5.31 -1.20
C GLN A 18 6.64 4.13 -0.42
N ILE A 19 5.47 3.68 -0.86
CA ILE A 19 4.72 2.57 -0.28
C ILE A 19 4.35 1.62 -1.41
N VAL A 20 4.55 0.33 -1.19
CA VAL A 20 4.03 -0.76 -2.02
C VAL A 20 2.98 -1.47 -1.21
N LEU A 21 1.77 -1.55 -1.77
CA LEU A 21 0.69 -2.37 -1.25
C LEU A 21 0.76 -3.74 -1.92
N TYR A 22 0.93 -4.80 -1.13
CA TYR A 22 0.89 -6.17 -1.62
C TYR A 22 -0.52 -6.72 -1.56
N VAL A 23 -0.99 -7.23 -2.69
CA VAL A 23 -2.29 -7.89 -2.85
C VAL A 23 -2.05 -9.29 -3.42
N GLY A 24 -2.43 -10.32 -2.67
CA GLY A 24 -2.32 -11.70 -3.10
C GLY A 24 -2.47 -12.70 -1.95
N ASP A 25 -2.68 -13.96 -2.32
CA ASP A 25 -2.99 -15.02 -1.35
C ASP A 25 -1.74 -15.57 -0.65
N LYS A 26 -0.58 -15.50 -1.30
CA LYS A 26 0.67 -16.06 -0.76
C LYS A 26 1.26 -15.15 0.33
N PRO A 27 2.06 -15.67 1.27
CA PRO A 27 2.78 -14.84 2.22
C PRO A 27 3.70 -13.84 1.51
N LEU A 28 3.72 -12.61 2.01
CA LEU A 28 4.60 -11.55 1.54
C LEU A 28 6.07 -11.88 1.85
N ASN A 29 6.85 -12.22 0.83
CA ASN A 29 8.29 -12.53 0.95
C ASN A 29 9.19 -11.57 0.16
N MET A 30 8.61 -10.49 -0.39
CA MET A 30 9.36 -9.52 -1.20
C MET A 30 10.28 -8.68 -0.31
N LYS A 31 11.50 -8.42 -0.78
CA LYS A 31 12.40 -7.45 -0.15
C LYS A 31 11.86 -6.04 -0.35
N ASN A 32 12.06 -5.17 0.63
CA ASN A 32 11.64 -3.76 0.62
C ASN A 32 12.81 -2.78 0.62
N LYS A 33 14.03 -3.27 0.41
CA LYS A 33 15.26 -2.49 0.44
C LYS A 33 16.28 -2.97 -0.58
N VAL A 34 17.11 -2.04 -1.02
CA VAL A 34 18.29 -2.25 -1.85
C VAL A 34 19.48 -1.67 -1.09
N GLU A 35 20.44 -2.52 -0.77
CA GLU A 35 21.65 -2.17 -0.02
C GLU A 35 22.88 -2.64 -0.79
N SER A 36 23.83 -1.73 -0.99
CA SER A 36 25.20 -1.97 -1.45
C SER A 36 26.16 -1.09 -0.61
N GLU A 37 27.46 -1.10 -0.89
CA GLU A 37 28.44 -0.31 -0.12
C GLU A 37 28.07 1.18 -0.05
N MET A 38 27.67 1.77 -1.19
CA MET A 38 27.42 3.21 -1.31
C MET A 38 25.94 3.57 -1.43
N ILE A 39 25.04 2.58 -1.54
CA ILE A 39 23.61 2.81 -1.74
C ILE A 39 22.83 2.12 -0.63
N LYS A 40 22.03 2.91 0.09
CA LYS A 40 21.02 2.42 1.03
C LYS A 40 19.68 3.04 0.65
N TYR A 41 18.78 2.20 0.18
CA TYR A 41 17.46 2.64 -0.25
C TYR A 41 16.39 1.67 0.25
N GLY A 42 15.30 2.22 0.80
CA GLY A 42 14.19 1.44 1.32
C GLY A 42 12.86 2.10 1.00
N TYR A 43 11.80 1.30 1.03
CA TYR A 43 10.41 1.74 0.90
C TYR A 43 9.53 0.94 1.85
N LYS A 44 8.34 1.47 2.15
CA LYS A 44 7.35 0.73 2.94
C LYS A 44 6.73 -0.35 2.05
N LEU A 45 6.62 -1.55 2.58
CA LEU A 45 5.94 -2.66 1.93
C LEU A 45 4.88 -3.14 2.91
N ILE A 46 3.62 -3.00 2.54
CA ILE A 46 2.46 -3.26 3.40
C ILE A 46 1.65 -4.39 2.76
N ASP A 47 1.36 -5.43 3.52
CA ASP A 47 0.42 -6.47 3.11
C ASP A 47 -1.01 -5.97 3.39
N ILE A 48 -1.84 -5.89 2.35
CA ILE A 48 -3.19 -5.33 2.48
C ILE A 48 -4.05 -6.12 3.48
N ARG A 49 -3.77 -7.41 3.68
CA ARG A 49 -4.51 -8.28 4.60
C ARG A 49 -4.26 -7.94 6.07
N THR A 50 -3.24 -7.13 6.35
CA THR A 50 -2.92 -6.64 7.70
C THR A 50 -3.59 -5.30 8.01
N ILE A 51 -4.24 -4.69 7.02
CA ILE A 51 -4.97 -3.44 7.20
C ILE A 51 -6.38 -3.77 7.68
N ASP A 52 -6.80 -3.09 8.75
CA ASP A 52 -8.17 -3.18 9.25
C ASP A 52 -9.12 -2.40 8.32
N CYS A 53 -9.97 -3.13 7.59
CA CYS A 53 -10.93 -2.55 6.64
C CYS A 53 -11.92 -1.60 7.29
N THR A 54 -12.18 -1.74 8.59
CA THR A 54 -13.25 -0.99 9.25
C THR A 54 -12.99 0.52 9.20
N GLN A 55 -11.72 0.93 9.21
CA GLN A 55 -11.33 2.33 9.08
C GLN A 55 -11.60 2.88 7.66
N LEU A 56 -11.30 2.08 6.63
CA LEU A 56 -11.53 2.47 5.23
C LEU A 56 -13.02 2.49 4.89
N LEU A 57 -13.79 1.52 5.39
CA LEU A 57 -15.25 1.46 5.21
C LEU A 57 -16.00 2.56 5.95
N ALA A 58 -15.41 3.13 7.00
CA ALA A 58 -15.99 4.23 7.76
C ALA A 58 -15.55 5.61 7.22
N SER A 59 -14.72 5.65 6.17
CA SER A 59 -14.30 6.90 5.54
C SER A 59 -15.45 7.53 4.75
N ASP A 60 -15.52 8.86 4.79
CA ASP A 60 -16.43 9.63 3.94
C ASP A 60 -15.88 9.78 2.51
N ASP A 61 -14.63 9.36 2.26
CA ASP A 61 -14.02 9.37 0.93
C ASP A 61 -14.37 8.07 0.17
N PRO A 62 -15.06 8.15 -0.98
CA PRO A 62 -15.39 6.96 -1.76
C PRO A 62 -14.16 6.19 -2.27
N GLU A 63 -12.99 6.83 -2.43
CA GLU A 63 -11.75 6.15 -2.83
C GLU A 63 -11.26 5.19 -1.74
N ASP A 64 -11.37 5.60 -0.48
CA ASP A 64 -11.02 4.75 0.67
C ASP A 64 -11.98 3.56 0.78
N VAL A 65 -13.28 3.81 0.59
CA VAL A 65 -14.32 2.77 0.64
C VAL A 65 -14.12 1.74 -0.47
N ILE A 66 -13.75 2.16 -1.68
CA ILE A 66 -13.41 1.25 -2.77
C ILE A 66 -12.17 0.42 -2.43
N LEU A 67 -11.14 1.02 -1.82
CA LEU A 67 -9.92 0.32 -1.43
C LEU A 67 -10.20 -0.79 -0.41
N ALA A 68 -11.21 -0.62 0.44
CA ALA A 68 -11.61 -1.60 1.44
C ALA A 68 -12.03 -2.96 0.85
N ILE A 69 -12.46 -3.03 -0.41
CA ILE A 69 -12.78 -4.28 -1.13
C ILE A 69 -11.58 -5.24 -1.15
N LEU A 70 -10.36 -4.70 -1.19
CA LEU A 70 -9.14 -5.48 -1.34
C LEU A 70 -8.56 -5.92 0.02
N CYS A 71 -9.06 -5.37 1.12
CA CYS A 71 -8.58 -5.65 2.47
C CYS A 71 -9.25 -6.91 3.06
N LYS A 72 -8.75 -7.40 4.21
CA LYS A 72 -9.26 -8.63 4.83
C LYS A 72 -10.67 -8.41 5.41
N THR A 73 -11.69 -9.05 4.85
CA THR A 73 -13.05 -9.08 5.41
C THR A 73 -13.45 -10.48 5.88
N ASP A 74 -14.19 -10.55 6.98
CA ASP A 74 -14.78 -11.79 7.48
C ASP A 74 -16.10 -12.14 6.75
N ASP A 75 -16.76 -11.13 6.14
CA ASP A 75 -18.01 -11.28 5.38
C ASP A 75 -18.00 -10.38 4.13
N VAL A 76 -17.71 -11.00 2.99
CA VAL A 76 -17.62 -10.32 1.69
C VAL A 76 -18.98 -9.75 1.27
N ASP A 77 -20.08 -10.48 1.49
CA ASP A 77 -21.42 -10.05 1.08
C ASP A 77 -21.90 -8.85 1.89
N ALA A 78 -21.66 -8.85 3.20
CA ALA A 78 -21.96 -7.70 4.05
C ALA A 78 -21.09 -6.49 3.70
N THR A 79 -19.85 -6.72 3.29
CA THR A 79 -18.93 -5.65 2.84
C THR A 79 -19.45 -5.02 1.56
N ILE A 80 -19.82 -5.83 0.55
CA ILE A 80 -20.36 -5.33 -0.72
C ILE A 80 -21.65 -4.53 -0.50
N LYS A 81 -22.55 -4.99 0.38
CA LYS A 81 -23.80 -4.27 0.73
C LYS A 81 -23.58 -2.91 1.41
N LYS A 82 -22.41 -2.67 2.00
CA LYS A 82 -22.08 -1.35 2.58
C LYS A 82 -21.53 -0.38 1.54
N ILE A 83 -21.02 -0.90 0.42
CA ILE A 83 -20.37 -0.13 -0.64
C ILE A 83 -21.37 0.23 -1.75
N LEU A 84 -22.34 -0.66 -2.02
CA LEU A 84 -23.39 -0.50 -3.04
C LEU A 84 -24.75 -0.22 -2.40
#